data_AF-A0A8I0FCD6-F1
#
_entry.id   AF-A0A8I0FCD6-F1
#
_cell.length_a   1.000
_cell.length_b   1.000
_cell.length_c   1.000
_cell.angle_alpha   90.00
_cell.angle_beta   90.00
_cell.angle_gamma   90.00
#
_symmetry.space_group_name_H-M   'P 1'
#
loop_
_entity.id
_entity.type
_entity.pdbx_description
1 polymer ?
#
loop_
_entity_poly.entity_id
_entity_poly.type
_entity_poly.pdbx_seq_one_letter_code
_entity_poly.pdbx_strand_id
1 'polypeptide(L)'
;NDGLVNASSTNTKIKGLSIARVGDEVIYADGTTSKIISGAGTACVVEGLSVALVGSRLENGDEIIESPNTTIAIRIYKDQPLPQNFLSHD
;
A
#
# COMPACT_ATOMS: atom_id res chain seq x y z
N ASN A 1 -10.97 -11.05 -4.12
CA ASN A 1 -10.18 -11.65 -5.22
C ASN A 1 -8.78 -11.91 -4.73
N ASP A 2 -8.21 -13.08 -5.02
CA ASP A 2 -6.84 -13.45 -4.60
C ASP A 2 -5.80 -12.79 -5.52
N GLY A 3 -5.69 -11.47 -5.43
CA GLY A 3 -4.72 -10.67 -6.18
C GLY A 3 -3.37 -10.57 -5.46
N LEU A 4 -2.27 -10.61 -6.22
CA LEU A 4 -0.92 -10.43 -5.69
C LEU A 4 -0.35 -9.08 -6.11
N VAL A 5 0.27 -8.37 -5.15
CA VAL A 5 0.89 -7.08 -5.40
C VAL A 5 2.27 -7.25 -6.04
N ASN A 6 2.49 -6.59 -7.17
CA ASN A 6 3.79 -6.44 -7.81
C ASN A 6 4.50 -5.18 -7.30
N ALA A 7 5.21 -5.30 -6.19
CA ALA A 7 5.91 -4.18 -5.56
C ALA A 7 7.14 -3.73 -6.38
N SER A 8 7.08 -2.53 -6.97
CA SER A 8 8.12 -2.05 -7.89
C SER A 8 9.30 -1.34 -7.23
N SER A 9 9.27 -1.10 -5.91
CA SER A 9 10.35 -0.40 -5.21
C SER A 9 11.66 -1.19 -5.29
N THR A 10 12.78 -0.52 -5.58
CA THR A 10 14.06 -1.20 -5.78
C THR A 10 15.06 -0.93 -4.66
N ASN A 11 15.03 0.23 -4.01
CA ASN A 11 16.06 0.60 -3.02
C ASN A 11 15.73 0.20 -1.58
N THR A 12 14.46 0.06 -1.23
CA THR A 12 14.05 -0.24 0.15
C THR A 12 13.39 -1.60 0.23
N LYS A 13 13.94 -2.49 1.07
CA LYS A 13 13.40 -3.82 1.31
C LYS A 13 13.17 -4.07 2.79
N ILE A 14 12.05 -4.69 3.13
CA ILE A 14 11.75 -5.15 4.49
C ILE A 14 11.79 -6.67 4.47
N LYS A 15 12.71 -7.26 5.24
CA LYS A 15 12.98 -8.71 5.24
C LYS A 15 13.24 -9.28 3.83
N GLY A 16 13.88 -8.49 2.96
CA GLY A 16 14.19 -8.89 1.57
C GLY A 16 13.05 -8.71 0.57
N LEU A 17 11.84 -8.31 1.02
CA LEU A 17 10.71 -7.99 0.16
C LEU A 17 10.67 -6.51 -0.18
N SER A 18 10.37 -6.18 -1.43
CA SER A 18 10.12 -4.81 -1.86
C SER A 18 8.86 -4.25 -1.20
N ILE A 19 8.85 -2.94 -0.96
CA ILE A 19 7.73 -2.23 -0.35
C ILE A 19 6.73 -1.86 -1.44
N ALA A 20 5.49 -2.30 -1.29
CA ALA A 20 4.38 -1.90 -2.14
C ALA A 20 4.01 -0.42 -1.94
N ARG A 21 3.65 0.27 -3.02
CA ARG A 21 3.36 1.71 -3.02
C ARG A 21 2.15 2.03 -3.89
N VAL A 22 1.60 3.23 -3.71
CA VAL A 22 0.60 3.79 -4.62
C VAL A 22 1.17 3.82 -6.04
N GLY A 23 0.38 3.29 -6.98
CA GLY A 23 0.75 3.10 -8.38
C GLY A 23 1.26 1.69 -8.72
N ASP A 24 1.62 0.87 -7.73
CA ASP A 24 1.99 -0.53 -7.98
C ASP A 24 0.78 -1.35 -8.44
N GLU A 25 1.04 -2.34 -9.28
CA GLU A 25 0.02 -3.21 -9.87
C GLU A 25 -0.32 -4.37 -8.94
N VAL A 26 -1.59 -4.75 -8.95
CA VAL A 26 -2.13 -5.98 -8.37
C VAL A 26 -2.57 -6.87 -9.50
N ILE A 27 -2.07 -8.10 -9.53
CA ILE A 27 -2.32 -9.08 -10.59
C ILE A 27 -3.26 -10.15 -10.02
N TYR A 28 -4.40 -10.35 -10.65
CA TYR A 28 -5.37 -11.35 -10.26
C TYR A 28 -5.15 -12.67 -10.99
N ALA A 29 -5.75 -13.75 -10.47
CA ALA A 29 -5.63 -15.10 -11.05
C ALA A 29 -6.20 -15.22 -12.47
N ASP A 30 -7.15 -14.36 -12.83
CA ASP A 30 -7.73 -14.28 -14.19
C ASP A 30 -6.84 -13.50 -15.18
N GLY A 31 -5.69 -12.99 -14.71
CA GLY A 31 -4.75 -12.19 -15.50
C GLY A 31 -5.10 -10.71 -15.60
N THR A 32 -6.22 -10.28 -15.01
CA THR A 32 -6.54 -8.85 -14.92
C THR A 32 -5.60 -8.16 -13.93
N THR A 33 -5.44 -6.85 -14.11
CA THR A 33 -4.64 -6.03 -13.22
C THR A 33 -5.43 -4.84 -12.72
N SER A 34 -5.07 -4.35 -11.53
CA SER A 34 -5.54 -3.09 -10.97
C SER A 34 -4.39 -2.36 -10.30
N LYS A 35 -4.53 -1.07 -10.01
CA LYS A 35 -3.48 -0.30 -9.34
C LYS A 35 -3.89 0.12 -7.94
N ILE A 36 -2.90 0.20 -7.06
CA ILE A 36 -3.06 0.74 -5.72
C ILE A 36 -3.22 2.27 -5.82
N ILE A 37 -4.32 2.80 -5.29
CA ILE A 37 -4.63 4.25 -5.36
C ILE A 37 -4.53 4.96 -4.01
N SER A 38 -4.53 4.22 -2.89
CA SER A 38 -4.38 4.80 -1.56
C SER A 38 -3.31 4.11 -0.74
N GLY A 39 -2.83 4.78 0.30
CA GLY A 39 -1.69 4.31 1.10
C GLY A 39 -1.52 5.09 2.40
N ALA A 40 -0.30 5.12 2.92
CA ALA A 40 0.05 5.80 4.15
C ALA A 40 -0.04 7.34 4.09
N GLY A 41 -0.35 7.93 2.93
CA GLY A 41 -0.28 9.37 2.70
C GLY A 41 1.11 9.92 3.04
N THR A 42 1.15 11.03 3.77
CA THR A 42 2.39 11.64 4.28
C THR A 42 3.00 10.91 5.48
N ALA A 43 2.34 9.88 6.03
CA ALA A 43 2.86 9.14 7.16
C ALA A 43 4.07 8.26 6.80
N CYS A 44 4.12 7.76 5.57
CA CYS A 44 5.25 6.98 5.07
C CYS A 44 5.35 7.06 3.54
N VAL A 45 6.50 7.55 3.08
CA VAL A 45 6.81 7.73 1.66
C VAL A 45 8.12 7.04 1.35
N VAL A 46 8.13 6.20 0.32
CA VAL A 46 9.30 5.47 -0.17
C VAL A 46 9.52 5.84 -1.63
N GLU A 47 10.69 6.39 -1.93
CA GLU A 47 11.06 6.90 -3.27
C GLU A 47 10.03 7.90 -3.83
N GLY A 48 9.50 8.78 -2.98
CA GLY A 48 8.54 9.81 -3.38
C GLY A 48 7.09 9.32 -3.53
N LEU A 49 6.81 8.03 -3.36
CA LEU A 49 5.46 7.47 -3.43
C LEU A 49 4.99 6.98 -2.07
N SER A 50 3.69 7.12 -1.81
CA SER A 50 3.08 6.68 -0.57
C SER A 50 3.11 5.15 -0.46
N VAL A 51 3.52 4.63 0.70
CA VAL A 51 3.57 3.18 0.95
C VAL A 51 2.15 2.62 1.05
N ALA A 52 1.91 1.48 0.41
CA ALA A 52 0.64 0.76 0.51
C ALA A 52 0.51 0.08 1.87
N LEU A 53 -0.70 0.09 2.43
CA LEU A 53 -1.02 -0.49 3.73
C LEU A 53 -2.15 -1.52 3.58
N VAL A 54 -2.32 -2.36 4.61
CA VAL A 54 -3.61 -3.05 4.77
C VAL A 54 -4.69 -2.00 4.96
N GLY A 55 -5.75 -2.06 4.16
CA GLY A 55 -6.77 -1.01 4.04
C GLY A 55 -6.64 -0.12 2.80
N SER A 56 -5.52 -0.19 2.07
CA SER A 56 -5.34 0.53 0.82
C SER A 56 -6.33 0.07 -0.24
N ARG A 57 -6.90 1.02 -0.98
CA ARG A 57 -7.86 0.80 -2.07
C ARG A 57 -7.15 0.63 -3.41
N LEU A 58 -7.80 -0.14 -4.27
CA LEU A 58 -7.43 -0.37 -5.66
C LEU A 58 -8.41 0.35 -6.60
N GLU A 59 -8.00 0.62 -7.85
CA GLU A 59 -8.85 1.29 -8.87
C GLU A 59 -10.15 0.54 -9.15
N ASN A 60 -10.15 -0.79 -9.00
CA ASN A 60 -11.33 -1.63 -9.20
C ASN A 60 -12.26 -1.72 -7.96
N GLY A 61 -11.95 -0.98 -6.89
CA GLY A 61 -12.70 -0.97 -5.63
C GLY A 61 -12.26 -2.02 -4.61
N ASP A 62 -11.36 -2.94 -4.98
CA ASP A 62 -10.80 -3.93 -4.05
C ASP A 62 -9.86 -3.26 -3.02
N GLU A 63 -9.43 -4.06 -2.04
CA GLU A 63 -8.66 -3.59 -0.89
C GLU A 63 -7.50 -4.54 -0.59
N ILE A 64 -6.36 -3.99 -0.17
CA ILE A 64 -5.26 -4.78 0.38
C ILE A 64 -5.68 -5.27 1.77
N ILE A 65 -5.86 -6.57 1.93
CA ILE A 65 -6.31 -7.18 3.20
C ILE A 65 -5.18 -7.80 4.02
N GLU A 66 -4.01 -8.02 3.43
CA GLU A 66 -2.89 -8.69 4.08
C GLU A 66 -1.54 -8.11 3.68
N SER A 67 -0.54 -8.33 4.54
CA SER A 67 0.85 -7.98 4.27
C SER A 67 1.77 -9.04 4.90
N PRO A 68 2.80 -9.51 4.18
CA PRO A 68 3.80 -10.41 4.75
C PRO A 68 4.70 -9.71 5.78
N ASN A 69 4.68 -8.38 5.85
CA ASN A 69 5.44 -7.62 6.81
C ASN A 69 4.72 -7.53 8.16
N THR A 70 5.27 -8.22 9.16
CA THR A 70 4.79 -8.21 10.56
C THR A 70 5.66 -7.37 11.50
N THR A 71 6.65 -6.65 10.97
CA THR A 71 7.69 -5.97 11.75
C THR A 71 7.53 -4.46 11.87
N ILE A 72 6.90 -3.82 10.89
CA ILE A 72 6.78 -2.36 10.84
C ILE A 72 5.29 -2.00 10.84
N ALA A 73 4.92 -1.03 11.68
CA ALA A 73 3.58 -0.49 11.74
C ALA A 73 3.62 1.03 11.90
N ILE A 74 2.69 1.72 11.24
CA ILE A 74 2.45 3.15 11.46
C ILE A 74 1.41 3.27 12.58
N ARG A 75 1.74 3.99 13.65
CA ARG A 75 0.83 4.22 14.78
C ARG A 75 0.33 5.65 14.73
N ILE A 76 -0.98 5.82 14.56
CA ILE A 76 -1.66 7.11 14.63
C ILE A 76 -2.55 7.07 15.87
N TYR A 77 -2.34 8.01 16.79
CA TYR A 77 -3.13 8.11 18.02
C TYR A 77 -4.39 8.94 17.77
N LYS A 78 -5.47 8.64 18.50
CA LYS A 78 -6.80 9.25 18.30
C LYS A 78 -6.82 10.77 18.49
N ASP A 79 -5.92 11.29 19.29
CA ASP A 79 -5.75 12.71 19.61
C ASP A 79 -4.85 13.46 18.61
N GLN A 80 -4.25 12.75 17.65
CA GLN A 80 -3.43 13.33 16.60
C GLN A 80 -4.25 13.55 15.32
N PRO A 81 -3.96 14.60 14.55
CA PRO A 81 -4.54 14.74 13.22
C PRO A 81 -4.14 13.55 12.34
N LEU A 82 -5.07 13.08 11.52
CA LEU A 82 -4.77 12.07 10.50
C LEU A 82 -3.72 12.63 9.54
N PRO A 83 -2.67 11.85 9.19
CA PRO A 83 -1.73 12.26 8.16
C PRO A 83 -2.46 12.57 6.86
N GLN A 84 -1.99 13.59 6.16
CA GLN A 84 -2.59 13.99 4.90
C GLN A 84 -2.55 12.83 3.91
N ASN A 85 -3.68 12.58 3.23
CA ASN A 85 -3.89 11.49 2.27
C ASN A 85 -3.74 10.07 2.87
N PHE A 86 -3.86 9.91 4.19
CA PHE A 86 -3.83 8.59 4.83
C PHE A 86 -5.08 7.78 4.47
N LEU A 87 -4.90 6.67 3.74
CA LEU A 87 -5.94 5.78 3.19
C LEU A 87 -7.04 6.51 2.39
N SER A 88 -6.78 7.74 1.97
CA SER A 88 -7.71 8.57 1.20
C SER A 88 -7.82 8.04 -0.23
N HIS A 89 -9.04 7.96 -0.76
CA HIS A 89 -9.34 7.39 -2.08
C HIS A 89 -10.48 8.14 -2.81
N ASP A 90 -10.70 9.40 -2.42
CA ASP A 90 -11.65 10.34 -3.03
C ASP A 90 -11.17 10.86 -4.40
#